data_AF-A0A5K0XZU6-F1
#
_entry.id   AF-A0A5K0XZU6-F1
#
_cell.length_a   1.000
_cell.length_b   1.000
_cell.length_c   1.000
_cell.angle_alpha   90.00
_cell.angle_beta   90.00
_cell.angle_gamma   90.00
#
_symmetry.space_group_name_H-M   'P 1'
#
loop_
_entity.id
_entity.type
_entity.pdbx_description
1 polymer ?
#
loop_
_entity_poly.entity_id
_entity_poly.type
_entity_poly.pdbx_seq_one_letter_code
_entity_poly.pdbx_strand_id
1 'polypeptide(L)'
;SSNGGDQGFLNEVFTWWHRLPKRVNMLKIFGSPVRVANNTRIMGSEPPELYGLHYLGIKPWQCYRDYDCNWNVENQRLFANDVAHARWWKLYDLLIPMSLQPFCLLSERRKVGLQREIEEAQTIGYPDQHWLRAIKDTRQP
;
A
#
# COMPACT_ATOMS: atom_id res chain seq x y z
N SER A 1 -17.61 -19.92 5.05
CA SER A 1 -16.80 -18.78 4.59
C SER A 1 -16.45 -18.96 3.12
N SER A 2 -17.20 -18.27 2.28
CA SER A 2 -17.11 -18.26 0.82
C SER A 2 -15.78 -17.69 0.28
N ASN A 3 -14.92 -17.13 1.15
CA ASN A 3 -13.61 -16.58 0.80
C ASN A 3 -12.47 -16.99 1.76
N GLY A 4 -12.72 -17.94 2.67
CA GLY A 4 -11.72 -18.49 3.61
C GLY A 4 -11.21 -17.53 4.70
N GLY A 5 -11.74 -16.30 4.77
CA GLY A 5 -11.31 -15.27 5.72
C GLY A 5 -12.42 -14.82 6.69
N ASP A 6 -12.05 -13.92 7.59
CA ASP A 6 -12.95 -13.27 8.55
C ASP A 6 -14.02 -12.45 7.83
N GLN A 7 -13.67 -11.74 6.75
CA GLN A 7 -14.63 -10.94 5.98
C GLN A 7 -15.81 -11.77 5.47
N GLY A 8 -15.58 -12.97 4.93
CA GLY A 8 -16.67 -13.82 4.43
C GLY A 8 -17.49 -14.43 5.56
N PHE A 9 -16.84 -14.87 6.62
CA PHE A 9 -17.53 -15.38 7.80
C PHE A 9 -18.45 -14.33 8.42
N LEU A 10 -17.96 -13.10 8.64
CA LEU A 10 -18.75 -12.00 9.20
C LEU A 10 -19.92 -11.61 8.29
N ASN A 11 -19.73 -11.61 6.97
CA ASN A 11 -20.80 -11.33 6.01
C ASN A 11 -21.86 -12.45 5.96
N GLU A 12 -21.50 -13.70 6.27
CA GLU A 12 -22.43 -14.82 6.39
C GLU A 12 -23.23 -14.76 7.71
N VAL A 13 -22.59 -14.36 8.81
CA VAL A 13 -23.23 -14.28 10.14
C VAL A 13 -24.09 -13.01 10.29
N PHE A 14 -23.61 -11.87 9.81
CA PHE A 14 -24.30 -10.59 9.89
C PHE A 14 -24.88 -10.23 8.53
N THR A 15 -26.08 -10.72 8.22
CA THR A 15 -26.73 -10.49 6.91
C THR A 15 -27.40 -9.11 6.81
N TRP A 16 -27.54 -8.38 7.92
CA TRP A 16 -28.08 -7.02 7.98
C TRP A 16 -27.26 -6.14 8.92
N TRP A 17 -26.78 -4.99 8.43
CA TRP A 17 -26.02 -4.01 9.22
C TRP A 17 -26.19 -2.59 8.68
N HIS A 18 -25.78 -1.62 9.49
CA HIS A 18 -25.68 -0.21 9.09
C HIS A 18 -24.45 0.02 8.20
N ARG A 19 -24.62 0.80 7.13
CA ARG A 19 -23.50 1.17 6.24
C ARG A 19 -22.67 2.28 6.86
N LEU A 20 -21.42 1.99 7.17
CA LEU A 20 -20.47 3.02 7.55
C LEU A 20 -20.04 3.87 6.33
N PRO A 21 -19.75 5.17 6.50
CA PRO A 21 -19.25 5.99 5.41
C PRO A 21 -17.91 5.47 4.88
N LYS A 22 -17.70 5.49 3.55
CA LYS A 22 -16.44 5.03 2.92
C LYS A 22 -15.19 5.69 3.54
N ARG A 23 -15.30 6.92 4.04
CA ARG A 23 -14.21 7.68 4.66
C ARG A 23 -13.62 7.02 5.91
N VAL A 24 -14.33 6.10 6.57
CA VAL A 24 -13.79 5.36 7.73
C VAL A 24 -13.00 4.11 7.33
N ASN A 25 -13.17 3.62 6.10
CA ASN A 25 -12.51 2.42 5.59
C ASN A 25 -12.30 2.56 4.07
N MET A 26 -11.49 3.53 3.67
CA MET A 26 -11.16 3.72 2.27
C MET A 26 -10.16 2.63 1.85
N LEU A 27 -10.56 1.74 0.95
CA LEU A 27 -9.66 0.73 0.41
C LEU A 27 -8.63 1.36 -0.54
N LYS A 28 -7.35 1.03 -0.37
CA LYS A 28 -6.25 1.35 -1.31
C LYS A 28 -6.35 0.44 -2.53
N ILE A 29 -7.38 0.64 -3.36
CA ILE A 29 -7.63 -0.11 -4.60
C ILE A 29 -8.08 0.83 -5.71
N PHE A 30 -7.50 0.64 -6.88
CA PHE A 30 -7.67 1.45 -8.06
C PHE A 30 -7.98 0.55 -9.25
N GLY A 31 -9.14 0.77 -9.85
CA GLY A 31 -9.61 0.01 -11.02
C GLY A 31 -9.82 0.85 -12.28
N SER A 32 -9.66 2.18 -12.21
CA SER A 32 -9.75 3.06 -13.39
C SER A 32 -8.95 4.36 -13.18
N PRO A 33 -8.42 4.99 -14.25
CA PRO A 33 -7.61 6.22 -14.15
C PRO A 33 -8.31 7.39 -13.46
N VAL A 34 -9.60 7.62 -13.74
CA VAL A 34 -10.38 8.71 -13.10
C VAL A 34 -10.52 8.47 -11.60
N ARG A 35 -10.75 7.23 -11.19
CA ARG A 35 -10.78 6.86 -9.76
C ARG A 35 -9.41 7.01 -9.10
N VAL A 36 -8.31 6.76 -9.82
CA VAL A 36 -6.96 7.00 -9.31
C VAL A 36 -6.79 8.46 -8.94
N ALA A 37 -7.04 9.40 -9.86
CA ALA A 37 -6.79 10.83 -9.60
C ALA A 37 -7.55 11.36 -8.37
N ASN A 38 -8.87 11.13 -8.30
CA ASN A 38 -9.68 11.63 -7.19
C ASN A 38 -9.34 10.93 -5.86
N ASN A 39 -9.15 9.61 -5.87
CA ASN A 39 -8.80 8.88 -4.64
C ASN A 39 -7.41 9.28 -4.14
N THR A 40 -6.43 9.47 -5.03
CA THR A 40 -5.09 9.96 -4.68
C THR A 40 -5.16 11.33 -4.01
N ARG A 41 -5.94 12.26 -4.57
CA ARG A 41 -6.17 13.59 -3.96
C ARG A 41 -6.70 13.45 -2.52
N ILE A 42 -7.73 12.64 -2.34
CA ILE A 42 -8.39 12.44 -1.04
C ILE A 42 -7.46 11.72 -0.04
N MET A 43 -6.61 10.78 -0.50
CA MET A 43 -5.65 10.09 0.37
C MET A 43 -4.48 10.98 0.81
N GLY A 44 -4.11 11.96 -0.03
CA GLY A 44 -3.05 12.93 0.25
C GLY A 44 -3.53 14.23 0.89
N SER A 45 -4.83 14.39 1.16
CA SER A 45 -5.41 15.66 1.62
C SER A 45 -4.83 16.10 2.97
N GLU A 46 -4.56 17.40 3.09
CA GLU A 46 -4.30 18.09 4.36
C GLU A 46 -5.20 19.34 4.43
N PRO A 47 -6.11 19.46 5.41
CA PRO A 47 -6.39 18.51 6.50
C PRO A 47 -6.95 17.16 5.99
N PRO A 48 -6.88 16.08 6.80
CA PRO A 48 -7.36 14.76 6.37
C PRO A 48 -8.86 14.75 6.04
N GLU A 49 -9.22 14.32 4.82
CA GLU A 49 -10.60 14.03 4.42
C GLU A 49 -11.04 12.59 4.78
N LEU A 50 -10.08 11.71 5.07
CA LEU A 50 -10.31 10.31 5.45
C LEU A 50 -10.05 10.10 6.95
N TYR A 51 -10.88 9.27 7.57
CA TYR A 51 -10.67 8.79 8.94
C TYR A 51 -9.93 7.44 8.98
N GLY A 52 -10.02 6.65 7.91
CA GLY A 52 -9.33 5.37 7.80
C GLY A 52 -8.96 5.01 6.36
N LEU A 53 -7.74 4.51 6.20
CA LEU A 53 -7.19 4.03 4.94
C LEU A 53 -6.72 2.59 5.11
N HIS A 54 -7.29 1.68 4.32
CA HIS A 54 -7.01 0.26 4.36
C HIS A 54 -6.05 -0.12 3.24
N TYR A 55 -4.81 -0.43 3.63
CA TYR A 55 -3.75 -0.86 2.73
C TYR A 55 -3.95 -2.31 2.29
N LEU A 56 -4.53 -2.50 1.11
CA LEU A 56 -4.54 -3.78 0.39
C LEU A 56 -3.22 -4.01 -0.35
N GLY A 57 -2.99 -5.23 -0.83
CA GLY A 57 -1.77 -5.63 -1.51
C GLY A 57 -0.57 -5.79 -0.57
N ILE A 58 0.63 -5.55 -1.12
CA ILE A 58 1.89 -5.57 -0.35
C ILE A 58 1.86 -4.41 0.64
N LYS A 59 2.13 -4.73 1.91
CA LYS A 59 2.08 -3.76 3.01
C LYS A 59 3.23 -2.74 2.93
N PRO A 60 3.02 -1.46 3.30
CA PRO A 60 4.04 -0.42 3.12
C PRO A 60 5.40 -0.73 3.76
N TRP A 61 5.42 -1.37 4.92
CA TRP A 61 6.66 -1.76 5.61
C TRP A 61 7.43 -2.90 4.92
N GLN A 62 6.81 -3.61 3.98
CA GLN A 62 7.46 -4.62 3.12
C GLN A 62 8.03 -4.02 1.83
N CYS A 63 7.81 -2.74 1.55
CA CYS A 63 8.46 -2.01 0.46
C CYS A 63 9.51 -1.04 1.03
N TYR A 64 10.29 -0.40 0.15
CA TYR A 64 11.13 0.73 0.56
C TYR A 64 10.26 1.93 0.95
N ARG A 65 10.79 2.82 1.80
CA ARG A 65 10.03 3.92 2.41
C ARG A 65 9.46 4.90 1.39
N ASP A 66 10.25 5.18 0.36
CA ASP A 66 9.96 6.16 -0.68
C ASP A 66 9.55 5.52 -2.01
N TYR A 67 9.29 4.21 -2.02
CA TYR A 67 8.98 3.44 -3.23
C TYR A 67 7.90 2.39 -2.95
N ASP A 68 6.73 2.54 -3.57
CA ASP A 68 5.64 1.57 -3.44
C ASP A 68 5.88 0.36 -4.34
N CYS A 69 6.40 -0.73 -3.76
CA CYS A 69 6.74 -1.93 -4.51
C CYS A 69 5.54 -2.65 -5.16
N ASN A 70 4.30 -2.27 -4.84
CA ASN A 70 3.12 -2.79 -5.55
C ASN A 70 3.14 -2.47 -7.06
N TRP A 71 3.84 -1.41 -7.49
CA TRP A 71 3.99 -1.07 -8.92
C TRP A 71 4.71 -2.15 -9.73
N ASN A 72 5.58 -2.93 -9.08
CA ASN A 72 6.47 -3.89 -9.75
C ASN A 72 5.83 -5.28 -9.93
N VAL A 73 4.70 -5.56 -9.28
CA VAL A 73 4.07 -6.89 -9.30
C VAL A 73 2.72 -6.80 -9.97
N GLU A 74 2.53 -7.49 -11.09
CA GLU A 74 1.36 -7.36 -11.98
C GLU A 74 0.02 -7.35 -11.23
N ASN A 75 -0.22 -8.38 -10.41
CA ASN A 75 -1.45 -8.54 -9.65
C ASN A 75 -1.56 -7.61 -8.41
N GLN A 76 -0.53 -6.83 -8.11
CA GLN A 76 -0.54 -5.84 -7.03
C GLN A 76 -0.68 -4.40 -7.53
N ARG A 77 -0.51 -4.16 -8.83
CA ARG A 77 -0.57 -2.81 -9.43
C ARG A 77 -1.90 -2.10 -9.18
N LEU A 78 -3.01 -2.84 -9.05
CA LEU A 78 -4.31 -2.26 -8.68
C LEU A 78 -4.33 -1.67 -7.25
N PHE A 79 -3.33 -1.96 -6.43
CA PHE A 79 -3.17 -1.39 -5.09
C PHE A 79 -2.06 -0.34 -5.03
N ALA A 80 -1.33 -0.08 -6.12
CA ALA A 80 -0.16 0.80 -6.11
C ALA A 80 -0.56 2.28 -6.08
N ASN A 81 0.03 3.05 -5.16
CA ASN A 81 -0.19 4.49 -5.01
C ASN A 81 0.85 5.14 -4.08
N ASP A 82 1.72 5.97 -4.64
CA ASP A 82 2.82 6.59 -3.89
C ASP A 82 2.37 7.58 -2.83
N VAL A 83 1.25 8.26 -3.06
CA VAL A 83 0.71 9.24 -2.10
C VAL A 83 0.20 8.51 -0.86
N ALA A 84 -0.55 7.43 -1.04
CA ALA A 84 -0.98 6.57 0.05
C ALA A 84 0.24 5.94 0.75
N HIS A 85 1.23 5.45 0.00
CA HIS A 85 2.44 4.87 0.58
C HIS A 85 3.22 5.86 1.44
N ALA A 86 3.45 7.07 0.94
CA ALA A 86 4.10 8.16 1.68
C ALA A 86 3.29 8.58 2.91
N ARG A 87 1.95 8.55 2.83
CA ARG A 87 1.07 8.83 3.98
C ARG A 87 1.31 7.84 5.12
N TRP A 88 1.49 6.55 4.82
CA TRP A 88 1.79 5.54 5.83
C TRP A 88 3.10 5.86 6.55
N TRP A 89 4.16 6.15 5.79
CA TRP A 89 5.47 6.47 6.36
C TRP A 89 5.49 7.78 7.15
N LYS A 90 4.74 8.80 6.71
CA LYS A 90 4.54 10.02 7.49
C LYS A 90 3.93 9.73 8.87
N LEU A 91 2.89 8.90 8.94
CA LEU A 91 2.28 8.51 10.21
C LEU A 91 3.20 7.60 11.04
N TYR A 92 3.94 6.71 10.38
CA TYR A 92 4.93 5.87 11.03
C TYR A 92 5.96 6.72 11.78
N ASP A 93 6.56 7.71 11.13
CA ASP A 93 7.57 8.58 11.75
C ASP A 93 7.02 9.42 12.89
N LEU A 94 5.75 9.84 12.76
CA LEU A 94 5.11 10.68 13.77
C LEU A 94 4.66 9.88 15.01
N LEU A 95 4.25 8.63 14.84
CA LEU A 95 3.51 7.89 15.87
C LEU A 95 4.23 6.67 16.43
N ILE A 96 5.17 6.07 15.69
CA ILE A 96 5.77 4.80 16.08
C ILE A 96 6.96 5.05 17.02
N PRO A 97 6.90 4.55 18.27
CA PRO A 97 8.00 4.67 19.23
C PRO A 97 9.28 4.05 18.69
N MET A 98 10.43 4.63 19.01
CA MET A 98 11.74 4.14 18.59
C MET A 98 11.97 2.67 18.94
N SER A 99 11.43 2.19 20.08
CA SER A 99 11.52 0.79 20.50
C SER A 99 10.81 -0.19 19.56
N LEU A 100 9.81 0.27 18.80
CA LEU A 100 9.04 -0.56 17.86
C LEU A 100 9.57 -0.46 16.42
N GLN A 101 10.38 0.55 16.10
CA GLN A 101 10.89 0.75 14.75
C GLN A 101 11.75 -0.43 14.21
N PRO A 102 12.57 -1.13 15.02
CA PRO A 102 13.35 -2.27 14.54
C PRO A 102 12.51 -3.41 13.95
N PHE A 103 11.25 -3.55 14.36
CA PHE A 103 10.36 -4.60 13.85
C PHE A 103 9.84 -4.32 12.43
N CYS A 104 10.07 -3.10 11.91
CA CYS A 104 9.70 -2.71 10.55
C CYS A 104 10.89 -2.68 9.58
N LEU A 105 12.03 -3.24 9.98
CA LEU A 105 13.19 -3.41 9.11
C LEU A 105 12.92 -4.48 8.04
N LEU A 106 13.55 -4.30 6.87
CA LEU A 106 13.50 -5.28 5.80
C LEU A 106 14.51 -6.38 6.08
N SER A 107 14.06 -7.64 6.03
CA SER A 107 14.98 -8.79 6.06
C SER A 107 15.80 -8.84 4.76
N GLU A 108 16.99 -9.43 4.81
CA GLU A 108 17.83 -9.63 3.61
C GLU A 108 17.08 -10.37 2.50
N ARG A 109 16.30 -11.40 2.85
CA ARG A 109 15.44 -12.11 1.90
C ARG A 109 14.44 -11.16 1.22
N ARG A 110 13.83 -10.22 1.96
CA ARG A 110 12.89 -9.27 1.37
C ARG A 110 13.61 -8.28 0.46
N LYS A 111 14.81 -7.79 0.84
CA LYS A 111 15.62 -6.90 0.00
C LYS A 111 15.98 -7.54 -1.35
N VAL A 112 16.43 -8.81 -1.34
CA VAL A 112 16.67 -9.58 -2.56
C VAL A 112 15.40 -9.71 -3.39
N GLY A 113 14.26 -9.99 -2.74
CA GLY A 113 12.96 -10.05 -3.41
C GLY A 113 12.57 -8.73 -4.09
N LEU A 114 12.80 -7.60 -3.43
CA LEU A 114 12.53 -6.26 -3.98
C LEU A 114 13.37 -5.97 -5.22
N GLN A 115 14.66 -6.32 -5.22
CA GLN A 115 15.52 -6.13 -6.38
C GLN A 115 15.06 -6.98 -7.58
N ARG A 116 14.73 -8.24 -7.33
CA ARG A 116 14.18 -9.11 -8.36
C ARG A 116 12.87 -8.58 -8.93
N GLU A 117 11.97 -8.06 -8.09
CA GLU A 117 10.72 -7.43 -8.54
C GLU A 117 10.97 -6.20 -9.43
N ILE A 118 11.99 -5.38 -9.12
CA ILE A 118 12.41 -4.24 -9.95
C ILE A 118 12.93 -4.72 -11.32
N GLU A 119 13.82 -5.72 -11.33
CA GLU A 119 14.38 -6.32 -12.55
C GLU A 119 13.29 -6.97 -13.44
N GLU A 120 12.35 -7.70 -12.83
CA GLU A 120 11.21 -8.30 -13.52
C GLU A 120 10.31 -7.22 -14.13
N ALA A 121 10.00 -6.15 -13.39
CA ALA A 121 9.21 -5.03 -13.88
C ALA A 121 9.88 -4.32 -15.07
N GLN A 122 11.20 -4.14 -15.01
CA GLN A 122 11.99 -3.59 -16.11
C GLN A 122 11.97 -4.49 -17.35
N THR A 123 12.14 -5.80 -17.14
CA THR A 123 12.17 -6.80 -18.22
C THR A 123 10.82 -6.89 -18.93
N ILE A 124 9.72 -6.86 -18.18
CA ILE A 124 8.35 -6.83 -18.72
C ILE A 124 8.06 -5.47 -19.39
N GLY A 125 8.64 -4.39 -18.88
CA GLY A 125 8.47 -3.06 -19.43
C GLY A 125 7.10 -2.46 -19.11
N TYR A 126 6.66 -2.49 -17.84
CA TYR A 126 5.35 -1.89 -17.49
C TYR A 126 5.24 -0.40 -17.89
N PRO A 127 4.08 0.05 -18.41
CA PRO A 127 3.94 1.39 -18.99
C PRO A 127 4.26 2.59 -18.08
N ASP A 128 4.12 2.46 -16.77
CA ASP A 128 4.39 3.51 -15.77
C ASP A 128 5.89 3.70 -15.46
N GLN A 129 6.73 2.74 -15.85
CA GLN A 129 8.17 2.78 -15.66
C GLN A 129 8.62 3.07 -14.22
N HIS A 130 7.82 2.65 -13.22
CA HIS A 130 8.10 2.99 -11.83
C HIS A 130 9.45 2.47 -11.33
N TRP A 131 9.96 1.36 -11.90
CA TRP A 131 11.30 0.82 -11.62
C TRP A 131 12.46 1.77 -11.92
N LEU A 132 12.24 2.84 -12.69
CA LEU A 132 13.26 3.88 -12.95
C LEU A 132 13.41 4.87 -11.79
N ARG A 133 12.52 4.87 -10.79
CA ARG A 133 12.58 5.83 -9.70
C ARG A 133 13.75 5.53 -8.77
N ALA A 134 14.47 6.59 -8.41
CA ALA A 134 15.53 6.52 -7.41
C ALA A 134 14.93 6.16 -6.04
N ILE A 135 15.52 5.16 -5.40
CA ILE A 135 15.17 4.74 -4.04
C ILE A 135 16.24 5.27 -3.09
N LYS A 136 15.81 5.96 -2.03
CA LYS A 136 16.68 6.62 -1.03
C LYS A 136 16.53 6.02 0.36
N ASP A 137 15.64 5.04 0.53
CA ASP A 137 15.43 4.38 1.81
C ASP A 137 16.73 3.79 2.38
N THR A 138 17.12 4.27 3.56
CA THR A 138 18.34 3.86 4.26
C THR A 138 18.26 2.44 4.83
N ARG A 139 17.12 1.76 4.70
CA ARG A 139 17.00 0.32 4.97
C ARG A 139 17.58 -0.54 3.83
N GLN A 140 18.08 0.08 2.75
CA GLN A 140 18.95 -0.56 1.77
C GLN A 140 20.31 -0.94 2.40
N PRO A 141 21.05 -1.90 1.82
CA PRO A 141 22.46 -2.10 2.16
C PRO A 141 23.30 -0.87 1.85
#